data_AF-A0A889XPH3-F1
#
_entry.id   AF-A0A889XPH3-F1
#
_cell.length_a   1.000
_cell.length_b   1.000
_cell.length_c   1.000
_cell.angle_alpha   90.00
_cell.angle_beta   90.00
_cell.angle_gamma   90.00
#
_symmetry.space_group_name_H-M   'P 1'
#
loop_
_entity.id
_entity.type
_entity.pdbx_description
1 polymer ?
#
loop_
_entity_poly.entity_id
_entity_poly.type
_entity_poly.pdbx_seq_one_letter_code
_entity_poly.pdbx_strand_id
1 'polypeptide(L)'
;MFKVRTIAGLPHNIYSNIRYYSNIKLYDEYKNITSDILNKLVVNQGVSITQHILDKLITIPSVKFDLPITDQTIPGLVGLIGTPKTRGLKAGVYIFTHKATGRKYVGSSNSLSRRLDQYFNFKHFNQDGSGQLIPFIKKEGFNMFSLEITVMPSEFSSGYYFLFLEQYYLLHKSFDLNTQRIVNFRVNQGNNVYLYDLNGRTLYYSSKSLNQIQGDLGIHPGTVKSCLKGNNYLNFFNITDTLIEGAIPANLSIAELASLISDKKALFLSNTSRTRFSKPIVLKEVETEKILKFSSIIDIVNHFKTMNITMDRNKITKIVNTDEVYKGYLFKK
;
A
#
# COMPACT_ATOMS: atom_id res chain seq x y z
N MET A 1 6.13 40.45 7.18
CA MET A 1 7.56 40.60 7.51
C MET A 1 7.88 39.61 8.62
N PHE A 2 8.33 38.39 8.29
CA PHE A 2 8.62 37.35 9.28
C PHE A 2 10.06 36.86 9.10
N LYS A 3 10.82 36.94 10.20
CA LYS A 3 12.24 36.60 10.35
C LYS A 3 12.48 35.11 10.08
N VAL A 4 13.38 34.83 9.14
CA VAL A 4 14.01 33.53 8.94
C VAL A 4 15.00 33.30 10.09
N ARG A 5 14.83 32.22 10.85
CA ARG A 5 15.90 31.66 11.69
C ARG A 5 16.72 30.73 10.82
N THR A 6 17.93 31.15 10.50
CA THR A 6 18.98 30.33 9.89
C THR A 6 19.44 29.29 10.90
N ILE A 7 19.27 28.02 10.58
CA ILE A 7 20.05 26.94 11.21
C ILE A 7 21.13 26.58 10.20
N ALA A 8 22.36 26.96 10.53
CA ALA A 8 23.56 26.62 9.79
C ALA A 8 23.95 25.16 10.05
N GLY A 9 24.49 24.50 9.03
CA GLY A 9 25.30 23.30 9.20
C GLY A 9 24.62 21.96 8.90
N LEU A 10 24.19 21.75 7.66
CA LEU A 10 24.20 20.41 7.06
C LEU A 10 24.84 20.52 5.66
N PRO A 11 25.81 19.66 5.32
CA PRO A 11 26.55 19.77 4.07
C PRO A 11 25.62 19.63 2.87
N HIS A 12 25.65 20.66 2.02
CA HIS A 12 25.20 20.62 0.64
C HIS A 12 25.96 19.51 -0.11
N ASN A 13 25.40 18.32 -0.21
CA ASN A 13 25.48 17.42 -1.38
C ASN A 13 24.90 16.04 -1.05
N ILE A 14 23.58 15.89 -1.12
CA ILE A 14 22.94 14.60 -1.43
C ILE A 14 21.75 14.85 -2.38
N TYR A 15 22.01 15.54 -3.49
CA TYR A 15 21.12 15.56 -4.66
C TYR A 15 21.95 15.28 -5.91
N SER A 16 22.60 14.13 -5.95
CA SER A 16 23.29 13.67 -7.16
C SER A 16 23.30 12.15 -7.21
N ASN A 17 22.12 11.59 -7.48
CA ASN A 17 22.01 10.28 -8.13
C ASN A 17 20.69 10.22 -8.91
N ILE A 18 20.42 11.26 -9.70
CA ILE A 18 19.51 11.10 -10.83
C ILE A 18 20.30 10.29 -11.85
N ARG A 19 20.09 8.96 -11.87
CA ARG A 19 20.46 8.14 -13.02
C ARG A 19 19.66 8.64 -14.21
N TYR A 20 20.17 9.66 -14.89
CA TYR A 20 19.76 9.96 -16.25
C TYR A 20 20.15 8.73 -17.06
N TYR A 21 19.17 7.92 -17.46
CA TYR A 21 19.35 6.92 -18.51
C TYR A 21 19.51 7.68 -19.84
N SER A 22 20.64 8.37 -20.00
CA SER A 22 20.92 9.31 -21.10
C SER A 22 21.09 8.62 -22.46
N ASN A 23 21.08 7.29 -22.51
CA ASN A 23 21.40 6.51 -23.72
C ASN A 23 20.25 5.61 -24.21
N ILE A 24 19.01 5.83 -23.76
CA ILE A 24 17.87 5.05 -24.27
C ILE A 24 17.57 5.50 -25.69
N LYS A 25 17.68 4.58 -26.65
CA LYS A 25 17.27 4.81 -28.04
C LYS A 25 15.76 5.06 -28.08
N LEU A 26 15.38 6.23 -28.61
CA LEU A 26 14.00 6.56 -28.90
C LEU A 26 13.69 6.33 -30.38
N TYR A 27 12.44 6.03 -30.67
CA TYR A 27 11.95 5.65 -31.99
C TYR A 27 10.94 6.67 -32.51
N ASP A 28 11.03 6.97 -33.80
CA ASP A 28 10.06 7.79 -34.53
C ASP A 28 8.82 7.00 -34.95
N GLU A 29 8.99 5.68 -35.14
CA GLU A 29 7.92 4.79 -35.56
C GLU A 29 7.75 3.64 -34.57
N TYR A 30 6.49 3.43 -34.17
CA TYR A 30 6.07 2.38 -33.23
C TYR A 30 6.45 0.96 -33.67
N LYS A 31 6.39 0.66 -34.97
CA LYS A 31 6.70 -0.67 -35.52
C LYS A 31 8.13 -1.15 -35.21
N ASN A 32 9.02 -0.22 -34.88
CA ASN A 32 10.42 -0.51 -34.56
C ASN A 32 10.63 -0.86 -33.07
N ILE A 33 9.58 -0.78 -32.24
CA ILE A 33 9.64 -1.10 -30.82
C ILE A 33 9.13 -2.54 -30.62
N THR A 34 10.07 -3.46 -30.39
CA THR A 34 9.78 -4.90 -30.25
C THR A 34 9.87 -5.36 -28.80
N SER A 35 9.28 -6.52 -28.51
CA SER A 35 9.38 -7.19 -27.22
C SER A 35 10.82 -7.46 -26.79
N ASP A 36 11.72 -7.79 -27.73
CA ASP A 36 13.16 -7.95 -27.46
C ASP A 36 13.80 -6.66 -26.93
N ILE A 37 13.43 -5.51 -27.50
CA ILE A 37 13.89 -4.21 -27.02
C ILE A 37 13.37 -3.95 -25.61
N LEU A 38 12.08 -4.21 -25.36
CA LEU A 38 11.47 -4.04 -24.03
C LEU A 38 12.17 -4.94 -23.00
N ASN A 39 12.33 -6.22 -23.30
CA ASN A 39 12.92 -7.22 -22.41
C ASN A 39 14.37 -6.86 -22.04
N LYS A 40 15.18 -6.35 -22.99
CA LYS A 40 16.54 -5.88 -22.71
C LYS A 40 16.57 -4.70 -21.72
N LEU A 41 15.59 -3.79 -21.78
CA LEU A 41 15.53 -2.64 -20.88
C LEU A 41 15.11 -3.02 -19.46
N VAL A 42 14.30 -4.07 -19.31
CA VAL A 42 13.70 -4.46 -18.01
C VAL A 42 14.27 -5.77 -17.46
N VAL A 43 15.34 -6.31 -18.05
CA VAL A 43 15.96 -7.58 -17.65
C VAL A 43 16.28 -7.65 -16.15
N ASN A 44 16.81 -6.55 -15.60
CA ASN A 44 17.16 -6.45 -14.17
C ASN A 44 15.95 -6.45 -13.24
N GLN A 45 14.74 -6.33 -13.79
CA GLN A 45 13.50 -6.40 -13.05
C GLN A 45 12.96 -7.83 -13.04
N GLY A 46 13.53 -8.79 -13.77
CA GLY A 46 13.08 -10.19 -13.74
C GLY A 46 11.69 -10.39 -14.36
N VAL A 47 11.32 -9.55 -15.32
CA VAL A 47 10.08 -9.65 -16.10
C VAL A 47 10.39 -9.73 -17.58
N SER A 48 9.51 -10.37 -18.35
CA SER A 48 9.60 -10.44 -19.80
C SER A 48 8.22 -10.50 -20.44
N ILE A 49 8.15 -10.12 -21.72
CA ILE A 49 6.97 -10.21 -22.56
C ILE A 49 7.34 -10.84 -23.91
N THR A 50 6.43 -11.60 -24.52
CA THR A 50 6.62 -12.11 -25.89
C THR A 50 6.07 -11.13 -26.92
N GLN A 51 6.55 -11.19 -28.17
CA GLN A 51 6.04 -10.32 -29.23
C GLN A 51 4.53 -10.47 -29.42
N HIS A 52 4.03 -11.72 -29.45
CA HIS A 52 2.60 -12.00 -29.56
C HIS A 52 1.75 -11.34 -28.45
N ILE A 53 2.24 -11.30 -27.20
CA ILE A 53 1.52 -10.60 -26.12
C ILE A 53 1.62 -9.09 -26.31
N LEU A 54 2.81 -8.57 -26.69
CA LEU A 54 2.96 -7.14 -26.97
C LEU A 54 2.02 -6.67 -28.07
N ASP A 55 1.92 -7.42 -29.17
CA ASP A 55 1.03 -7.12 -30.29
C ASP A 55 -0.43 -7.04 -29.85
N LYS A 56 -0.86 -7.94 -28.96
CA LYS A 56 -2.19 -7.84 -28.32
C LYS A 56 -2.33 -6.58 -27.49
N LEU A 57 -1.34 -6.26 -26.63
CA LEU A 57 -1.41 -5.09 -25.76
C LEU A 57 -1.55 -3.77 -26.53
N ILE A 58 -0.81 -3.60 -27.63
CA ILE A 58 -0.83 -2.35 -28.41
C ILE A 58 -2.10 -2.19 -29.25
N THR A 59 -2.91 -3.24 -29.40
CA THR A 59 -4.21 -3.20 -30.11
C THR A 59 -5.39 -2.96 -29.18
N ILE A 60 -5.18 -2.91 -27.86
CA ILE A 60 -6.26 -2.65 -26.89
C ILE A 60 -6.86 -1.26 -27.19
N PRO A 61 -8.18 -1.14 -27.35
CA PRO A 61 -8.81 0.13 -27.67
C PRO A 61 -8.66 1.13 -26.52
N SER A 62 -8.42 2.39 -26.90
CA SER A 62 -8.39 3.52 -25.98
C SER A 62 -9.63 4.39 -26.14
N VAL A 63 -10.04 5.05 -25.06
CA VAL A 63 -11.09 6.08 -25.08
C VAL A 63 -10.44 7.44 -24.87
N LYS A 64 -10.75 8.41 -25.73
CA LYS A 64 -10.22 9.77 -25.67
C LYS A 64 -11.26 10.73 -25.07
N PHE A 65 -10.80 11.57 -24.17
CA PHE A 65 -11.55 12.65 -23.54
C PHE A 65 -10.85 13.98 -23.83
N ASP A 66 -11.63 14.99 -24.22
CA ASP A 66 -11.14 16.36 -24.14
C ASP A 66 -11.12 16.81 -22.69
N LEU A 67 -10.06 17.54 -22.32
CA LEU A 67 -9.96 18.16 -21.01
C LEU A 67 -10.41 19.63 -21.10
N PRO A 68 -10.90 20.23 -20.01
CA PRO A 68 -11.19 19.58 -18.71
C PRO A 68 -12.37 18.60 -18.80
N ILE A 69 -12.41 17.61 -17.91
CA ILE A 69 -13.57 16.73 -17.78
C ILE A 69 -14.74 17.56 -17.24
N THR A 70 -15.89 17.45 -17.90
CA THR A 70 -17.13 18.20 -17.65
C THR A 70 -18.22 17.28 -17.12
N ASP A 71 -19.30 17.83 -16.56
CA ASP A 71 -20.46 17.04 -16.09
C ASP A 71 -21.04 16.11 -17.17
N GLN A 72 -20.91 16.47 -18.45
CA GLN A 72 -21.33 15.65 -19.58
C GLN A 72 -20.40 14.45 -19.84
N THR A 73 -19.11 14.58 -19.54
CA THR A 73 -18.08 13.56 -19.81
C THR A 73 -17.72 12.73 -18.57
N ILE A 74 -18.01 13.23 -17.36
CA ILE A 74 -17.85 12.51 -16.09
C ILE A 74 -18.50 11.12 -16.12
N PRO A 75 -19.77 10.95 -16.58
CA PRO A 75 -20.40 9.63 -16.60
C PRO A 75 -19.65 8.63 -17.47
N GLY A 76 -19.14 9.06 -18.62
CA GLY A 76 -18.33 8.22 -19.50
C GLY A 76 -17.00 7.81 -18.87
N LEU A 77 -16.32 8.76 -18.22
CA LEU A 77 -15.08 8.48 -17.49
C LEU A 77 -15.33 7.49 -16.35
N VAL A 78 -16.34 7.73 -15.52
CA VAL A 78 -16.69 6.86 -14.39
C VAL A 78 -17.16 5.48 -14.87
N GLY A 79 -17.90 5.40 -15.98
CA GLY A 79 -18.28 4.14 -16.60
C GLY A 79 -17.07 3.31 -17.05
N LEU A 80 -16.02 3.98 -17.54
CA LEU A 80 -14.80 3.35 -18.03
C LEU A 80 -13.90 2.83 -16.89
N ILE A 81 -13.62 3.66 -15.87
CA ILE A 81 -12.59 3.36 -14.85
C ILE A 81 -13.13 3.20 -13.43
N GLY A 82 -14.43 3.43 -13.22
CA GLY A 82 -15.07 3.46 -11.91
C GLY A 82 -14.72 4.72 -11.09
N THR A 83 -15.05 4.70 -9.81
CA THR A 83 -14.68 5.76 -8.86
C THR A 83 -13.47 5.34 -8.01
N PRO A 84 -12.76 6.27 -7.36
CA PRO A 84 -11.63 5.94 -6.47
C PRO A 84 -11.98 4.98 -5.32
N LYS A 85 -13.26 4.92 -4.93
CA LYS A 85 -13.79 4.09 -3.84
C LYS A 85 -14.39 2.75 -4.29
N THR A 86 -14.52 2.52 -5.60
CA THR A 86 -15.14 1.31 -6.16
C THR A 86 -14.31 0.05 -5.87
N ARG A 87 -14.99 -1.08 -5.56
CA ARG A 87 -14.37 -2.42 -5.51
C ARG A 87 -14.13 -2.92 -6.94
N GLY A 88 -12.97 -3.54 -7.22
CA GLY A 88 -12.59 -3.97 -8.57
C GLY A 88 -11.88 -2.88 -9.36
N LEU A 89 -10.67 -2.54 -8.91
CA LEU A 89 -9.86 -1.46 -9.50
C LEU A 89 -9.52 -1.80 -10.96
N LYS A 90 -9.71 -0.84 -11.85
CA LYS A 90 -9.34 -0.96 -13.26
C LYS A 90 -7.89 -0.52 -13.44
N ALA A 91 -7.05 -1.45 -13.90
CA ALA A 91 -5.67 -1.19 -14.27
C ALA A 91 -5.56 -0.75 -15.74
N GLY A 92 -4.51 0.00 -16.08
CA GLY A 92 -4.26 0.39 -17.46
C GLY A 92 -3.31 1.56 -17.60
N VAL A 93 -3.33 2.14 -18.80
CA VAL A 93 -2.46 3.23 -19.24
C VAL A 93 -3.31 4.46 -19.54
N TYR A 94 -2.74 5.64 -19.30
CA TYR A 94 -3.33 6.92 -19.67
C TYR A 94 -2.29 7.80 -20.33
N ILE A 95 -2.70 8.57 -21.33
CA ILE A 95 -1.85 9.44 -22.12
C ILE A 95 -2.43 10.85 -22.15
N PHE A 96 -1.67 11.83 -21.67
CA PHE A 96 -1.98 13.24 -21.89
C PHE A 96 -1.29 13.69 -23.18
N THR A 97 -2.05 14.31 -24.09
CA THR A 97 -1.50 14.89 -25.33
C THR A 97 -1.82 16.38 -25.38
N HIS A 98 -0.80 17.22 -25.49
CA HIS A 98 -0.97 18.65 -25.73
C HIS A 98 -1.48 18.87 -27.16
N LYS A 99 -2.63 19.54 -27.30
CA LYS A 99 -3.38 19.66 -28.57
C LYS A 99 -2.59 20.42 -29.64
N ALA A 100 -1.87 21.47 -29.27
CA ALA A 100 -1.17 22.32 -30.23
C ALA A 100 0.20 21.78 -30.67
N THR A 101 0.95 21.16 -29.76
CA THR A 101 2.32 20.70 -30.05
C THR A 101 2.45 19.20 -30.26
N GLY A 102 1.43 18.42 -29.92
CA GLY A 102 1.47 16.96 -29.99
C GLY A 102 2.36 16.29 -28.93
N ARG A 103 2.95 17.07 -28.01
CA ARG A 103 3.77 16.59 -26.88
C ARG A 103 2.95 15.67 -25.98
N LYS A 104 3.50 14.52 -25.61
CA LYS A 104 2.77 13.48 -24.86
C LYS A 104 3.43 13.15 -23.53
N TYR A 105 2.59 12.79 -22.57
CA TYR A 105 2.95 12.12 -21.33
C TYR A 105 2.18 10.80 -21.26
N VAL A 106 2.85 9.70 -20.96
CA VAL A 106 2.21 8.42 -20.62
C VAL A 106 2.42 8.11 -19.15
N GLY A 107 1.41 7.51 -18.52
CA GLY A 107 1.60 6.85 -17.25
C GLY A 107 0.69 5.65 -17.13
N SER A 108 0.97 4.80 -16.16
CA SER A 108 0.10 3.66 -15.85
C SER A 108 -0.28 3.58 -14.39
N SER A 109 -1.29 2.76 -14.09
CA SER A 109 -1.75 2.51 -12.74
C SER A 109 -2.47 1.17 -12.63
N ASN A 110 -2.33 0.51 -11.47
CA ASN A 110 -3.21 -0.58 -11.06
C ASN A 110 -4.60 -0.09 -10.62
N SER A 111 -4.78 1.23 -10.50
CA SER A 111 -6.04 1.89 -10.23
C SER A 111 -6.08 3.22 -11.00
N LEU A 112 -6.68 3.19 -12.19
CA LEU A 112 -6.83 4.36 -13.04
C LEU A 112 -7.66 5.45 -12.36
N SER A 113 -8.79 5.09 -11.74
CA SER A 113 -9.67 6.06 -11.05
C SER A 113 -8.95 6.84 -9.96
N ARG A 114 -8.20 6.16 -9.08
CA ARG A 114 -7.41 6.83 -8.02
C ARG A 114 -6.29 7.69 -8.58
N ARG A 115 -5.60 7.23 -9.62
CA ARG A 115 -4.49 7.98 -10.23
C ARG A 115 -4.99 9.23 -10.95
N LEU A 116 -6.06 9.14 -11.72
CA LEU A 116 -6.61 10.28 -12.45
C LEU A 116 -7.25 11.31 -11.51
N ASP A 117 -7.90 10.86 -10.43
CA ASP A 117 -8.38 11.74 -9.36
C ASP A 117 -7.25 12.62 -8.78
N GLN A 118 -6.04 12.08 -8.63
CA GLN A 118 -4.87 12.85 -8.16
C GLN A 118 -4.48 13.99 -9.11
N TYR A 119 -4.57 13.76 -10.42
CA TYR A 119 -4.29 14.81 -11.42
C TYR A 119 -5.35 15.90 -11.42
N PHE A 120 -6.63 15.55 -11.25
CA PHE A 120 -7.72 16.52 -11.33
C PHE A 120 -7.95 17.31 -10.05
N ASN A 121 -7.79 16.67 -8.88
CA ASN A 121 -8.08 17.31 -7.60
C ASN A 121 -6.88 17.98 -6.94
N PHE A 122 -5.64 17.68 -7.33
CA PHE A 122 -4.36 18.18 -6.78
C PHE A 122 -4.17 18.06 -5.24
N LYS A 123 -5.19 17.68 -4.46
CA LYS A 123 -5.22 17.69 -2.98
C LYS A 123 -4.17 16.79 -2.33
N HIS A 124 -3.61 15.83 -3.07
CA HIS A 124 -2.65 14.86 -2.57
C HIS A 124 -1.41 14.70 -3.46
N PHE A 125 -1.22 15.60 -4.43
CA PHE A 125 -0.16 15.50 -5.43
C PHE A 125 0.75 16.71 -5.33
N ASN A 126 1.65 16.70 -4.33
CA ASN A 126 2.69 17.71 -4.20
C ASN A 126 3.84 17.38 -5.17
N GLN A 127 3.64 17.72 -6.44
CA GLN A 127 4.60 17.52 -7.53
C GLN A 127 5.19 18.83 -8.05
N ASP A 128 5.13 19.89 -7.25
CA ASP A 128 5.74 21.18 -7.60
C ASP A 128 7.25 20.99 -7.83
N GLY A 129 7.64 21.00 -9.10
CA GLY A 129 9.03 20.79 -9.54
C GLY A 129 9.40 19.34 -9.93
N SER A 130 8.45 18.39 -9.98
CA SER A 130 8.72 17.02 -10.45
C SER A 130 8.07 16.70 -11.79
N GLY A 131 8.83 16.07 -12.70
CA GLY A 131 8.37 15.76 -14.06
C GLY A 131 8.17 17.00 -14.94
N GLN A 132 7.64 16.82 -16.15
CA GLN A 132 7.31 17.95 -17.04
C GLN A 132 5.81 18.16 -17.24
N LEU A 133 4.96 17.14 -17.02
CA LEU A 133 3.52 17.24 -17.26
C LEU A 133 2.84 18.28 -16.38
N ILE A 134 2.97 18.19 -15.05
CA ILE A 134 2.27 19.11 -14.13
C ILE A 134 2.69 20.57 -14.32
N PRO A 135 3.99 20.91 -14.40
CA PRO A 135 4.40 22.27 -14.72
C PRO A 135 3.81 22.77 -16.05
N PHE A 136 3.72 21.89 -17.06
CA PHE A 136 3.21 22.27 -18.37
C PHE A 136 1.68 22.47 -18.37
N ILE A 137 0.93 21.62 -17.66
CA ILE A 137 -0.51 21.81 -17.42
C ILE A 137 -0.78 23.12 -16.67
N LYS A 138 0.04 23.44 -15.65
CA LYS A 138 -0.11 24.70 -14.89
C LYS A 138 0.14 25.94 -15.77
N LYS A 139 1.05 25.82 -16.75
CA LYS A 139 1.38 26.91 -17.67
C LYS A 139 0.32 27.10 -18.77
N GLU A 140 -0.10 26.02 -19.43
CA GLU A 140 -0.96 26.09 -20.62
C GLU A 140 -2.46 25.89 -20.32
N GLY A 141 -2.79 25.31 -19.16
CA GLY A 141 -4.15 24.95 -18.77
C GLY A 141 -4.57 23.55 -19.26
N PHE A 142 -5.48 22.91 -18.51
CA PHE A 142 -6.00 21.57 -18.84
C PHE A 142 -6.74 21.53 -20.19
N ASN A 143 -7.41 22.61 -20.57
CA ASN A 143 -8.14 22.74 -21.84
C ASN A 143 -7.26 22.51 -23.09
N MET A 144 -5.95 22.75 -22.97
CA MET A 144 -4.97 22.53 -24.02
C MET A 144 -4.53 21.07 -24.15
N PHE A 145 -5.07 20.15 -23.34
CA PHE A 145 -4.74 18.74 -23.38
C PHE A 145 -5.96 17.88 -23.72
N SER A 146 -5.68 16.69 -24.25
CA SER A 146 -6.62 15.57 -24.29
C SER A 146 -6.06 14.42 -23.47
N LEU A 147 -6.96 13.59 -22.94
CA LEU A 147 -6.64 12.40 -22.16
C LEU A 147 -7.12 11.15 -22.90
N GLU A 148 -6.20 10.26 -23.24
CA GLU A 148 -6.51 8.94 -23.77
C GLU A 148 -6.34 7.90 -22.66
N ILE A 149 -7.28 6.97 -22.51
CA ILE A 149 -7.27 5.93 -21.47
C ILE A 149 -7.46 4.57 -22.10
N THR A 150 -6.53 3.66 -21.81
CA THR A 150 -6.59 2.25 -22.20
C THR A 150 -6.80 1.41 -20.93
N VAL A 151 -7.96 0.77 -20.79
CA VAL A 151 -8.26 -0.13 -19.67
C VAL A 151 -7.83 -1.55 -20.03
N MET A 152 -7.10 -2.22 -19.15
CA MET A 152 -6.69 -3.61 -19.39
C MET A 152 -7.93 -4.53 -19.44
N PRO A 153 -8.08 -5.36 -20.49
CA PRO A 153 -9.10 -6.39 -20.52
C PRO A 153 -8.83 -7.44 -19.43
N SER A 154 -9.84 -8.27 -19.11
CA SER A 154 -9.75 -9.27 -18.05
C SER A 154 -8.54 -10.20 -18.19
N GLU A 155 -8.20 -10.61 -19.41
CA GLU A 155 -7.03 -11.44 -19.73
C GLU A 155 -5.67 -10.80 -19.34
N PHE A 156 -5.60 -9.47 -19.28
CA PHE A 156 -4.41 -8.71 -18.87
C PHE A 156 -4.62 -7.94 -17.55
N SER A 157 -5.73 -8.20 -16.85
CA SER A 157 -6.10 -7.48 -15.63
C SER A 157 -5.28 -7.92 -14.40
N SER A 158 -4.68 -9.11 -14.47
CA SER A 158 -3.74 -9.62 -13.47
C SER A 158 -2.29 -9.39 -13.92
N GLY A 159 -1.41 -9.06 -12.98
CA GLY A 159 0.02 -8.85 -13.24
C GLY A 159 0.39 -7.43 -13.64
N TYR A 160 1.45 -7.31 -14.43
CA TYR A 160 2.16 -6.06 -14.75
C TYR A 160 2.10 -5.69 -16.25
N TYR A 161 1.12 -6.20 -17.01
CA TYR A 161 1.05 -5.97 -18.46
C TYR A 161 0.89 -4.49 -18.85
N PHE A 162 0.11 -3.72 -18.10
CA PHE A 162 -0.01 -2.27 -18.33
C PHE A 162 1.33 -1.51 -18.20
N LEU A 163 2.30 -2.06 -17.46
CA LEU A 163 3.65 -1.51 -17.33
C LEU A 163 4.48 -1.77 -18.59
N PHE A 164 4.29 -2.91 -19.27
CA PHE A 164 4.88 -3.12 -20.60
C PHE A 164 4.31 -2.18 -21.64
N LEU A 165 3.00 -1.93 -21.61
CA LEU A 165 2.36 -0.99 -22.53
C LEU A 165 2.85 0.45 -22.28
N GLU A 166 3.00 0.88 -21.02
CA GLU A 166 3.66 2.15 -20.68
C GLU A 166 5.11 2.19 -21.20
N GLN A 167 5.89 1.13 -20.98
CA GLN A 167 7.28 1.07 -21.42
C GLN A 167 7.41 1.17 -22.95
N TYR A 168 6.49 0.55 -23.68
CA TYR A 168 6.40 0.66 -25.13
C TYR A 168 6.21 2.12 -25.58
N TYR A 169 5.25 2.83 -24.97
CA TYR A 169 5.02 4.24 -25.28
C TYR A 169 6.22 5.13 -24.92
N LEU A 170 6.89 4.89 -23.79
CA LEU A 170 8.04 5.69 -23.36
C LEU A 170 9.22 5.71 -24.34
N LEU A 171 9.31 4.71 -25.22
CA LEU A 171 10.34 4.61 -26.25
C LEU A 171 10.02 5.39 -27.52
N HIS A 172 8.81 5.90 -27.68
CA HIS A 172 8.44 6.73 -28.81
C HIS A 172 8.76 8.21 -28.53
N LYS A 173 9.38 8.93 -29.48
CA LYS A 173 9.90 10.29 -29.26
C LYS A 173 8.84 11.32 -28.86
N SER A 174 7.59 11.12 -29.28
CA SER A 174 6.49 12.04 -28.93
C SER A 174 6.15 12.07 -27.44
N PHE A 175 6.58 11.08 -26.62
CA PHE A 175 6.34 11.07 -25.17
C PHE A 175 7.36 11.91 -24.41
N ASP A 176 7.61 13.13 -24.87
CA ASP A 176 8.69 13.99 -24.39
C ASP A 176 8.43 14.64 -23.01
N LEU A 177 7.21 14.53 -22.47
CA LEU A 177 6.86 15.04 -21.13
C LEU A 177 7.22 14.06 -20.00
N ASN A 178 7.59 12.82 -20.33
CA ASN A 178 8.13 11.85 -19.37
C ASN A 178 9.62 12.11 -19.12
N THR A 179 10.00 12.43 -17.88
CA THR A 179 11.42 12.56 -17.50
C THR A 179 12.07 11.19 -17.28
N GLN A 180 11.32 10.24 -16.71
CA GLN A 180 11.73 8.85 -16.56
C GLN A 180 11.32 8.04 -17.79
N ARG A 181 12.27 7.26 -18.33
CA ARG A 181 12.12 6.50 -19.58
C ARG A 181 12.07 4.98 -19.40
N ILE A 182 12.28 4.52 -18.17
CA ILE A 182 12.17 3.10 -17.81
C ILE A 182 11.12 2.96 -16.72
N VAL A 183 10.14 2.10 -16.97
CA VAL A 183 9.08 1.76 -16.02
C VAL A 183 9.65 0.91 -14.89
N ASN A 184 9.22 1.20 -13.66
CA ASN A 184 9.51 0.35 -12.51
C ASN A 184 8.35 -0.64 -12.33
N PHE A 185 8.60 -1.91 -12.64
CA PHE A 185 7.65 -3.01 -12.52
C PHE A 185 7.34 -3.38 -11.07
N ARG A 186 8.17 -2.92 -10.12
CA ARG A 186 8.01 -3.13 -8.67
C ARG A 186 7.83 -4.60 -8.29
N VAL A 187 8.26 -5.52 -9.15
CA VAL A 187 8.24 -6.94 -8.85
C VAL A 187 9.27 -7.23 -7.76
N ASN A 188 8.90 -8.08 -6.81
CA ASN A 188 9.72 -8.40 -5.64
C ASN A 188 9.97 -7.23 -4.66
N GLN A 189 9.12 -6.19 -4.62
CA GLN A 189 9.18 -5.15 -3.58
C GLN A 189 8.70 -5.62 -2.19
N GLY A 190 8.42 -6.90 -2.01
CA GLY A 190 8.12 -7.40 -0.69
C GLY A 190 9.41 -7.41 0.14
N ASN A 191 9.31 -6.96 1.38
CA ASN A 191 10.42 -7.10 2.32
C ASN A 191 10.66 -8.60 2.50
N ASN A 192 11.91 -9.03 2.34
CA ASN A 192 12.28 -10.35 2.81
C ASN A 192 11.96 -10.41 4.31
N VAL A 193 11.43 -11.55 4.75
CA VAL A 193 11.13 -11.79 6.16
C VAL A 193 11.77 -13.10 6.54
N TYR A 194 12.58 -13.06 7.58
CA TYR A 194 13.26 -14.22 8.12
C TYR A 194 12.81 -14.44 9.56
N LEU A 195 12.46 -15.68 9.89
CA LEU A 195 12.10 -16.13 11.22
C LEU A 195 13.26 -16.97 11.76
N TYR A 196 13.91 -16.48 12.80
CA TYR A 196 15.00 -17.18 13.49
C TYR A 196 14.60 -17.55 14.93
N ASP A 197 15.43 -18.36 15.57
CA ASP A 197 15.51 -18.36 17.03
C ASP A 197 15.96 -16.98 17.55
N LEU A 198 15.84 -16.75 18.86
CA LEU A 198 16.23 -15.48 19.47
C LEU A 198 17.70 -15.09 19.23
N ASN A 199 18.57 -16.09 19.06
CA ASN A 199 20.00 -15.87 18.88
C ASN A 199 20.41 -15.68 17.40
N GLY A 200 19.48 -15.85 16.45
CA GLY A 200 19.79 -15.75 15.02
C GLY A 200 20.61 -16.93 14.47
N ARG A 201 20.73 -18.04 15.22
CA ARG A 201 21.54 -19.21 14.84
C ARG A 201 20.78 -20.19 13.96
N THR A 202 19.46 -20.30 14.17
CA THR A 202 18.63 -21.27 13.44
C THR A 202 17.59 -20.53 12.62
N LEU A 203 17.61 -20.71 11.30
CA LEU A 203 16.61 -20.15 10.37
C LEU A 203 15.43 -21.12 10.25
N TYR A 204 14.27 -20.72 10.76
CA TYR A 204 13.04 -21.51 10.66
C TYR A 204 12.29 -21.27 9.35
N TYR A 205 12.27 -20.04 8.85
CA TYR A 205 11.49 -19.67 7.67
C TYR A 205 12.01 -18.40 7.00
N SER A 206 11.89 -18.35 5.68
CA SER A 206 12.17 -17.16 4.88
C SER A 206 11.07 -16.95 3.84
N SER A 207 10.61 -15.71 3.67
CA SER A 207 9.70 -15.33 2.59
C SER A 207 10.13 -14.04 1.93
N LYS A 208 9.56 -13.77 0.75
CA LYS A 208 9.75 -12.51 0.02
C LYS A 208 8.67 -11.48 0.31
N SER A 209 7.74 -11.75 1.22
CA SER A 209 6.68 -10.78 1.57
C SER A 209 6.00 -11.05 2.92
N LEU A 210 5.48 -9.97 3.51
CA LEU A 210 4.63 -10.02 4.71
C LEU A 210 3.33 -10.81 4.51
N ASN A 211 2.80 -10.86 3.29
CA ASN A 211 1.57 -11.60 3.00
C ASN A 211 1.85 -13.11 2.97
N GLN A 212 3.02 -13.51 2.48
CA GLN A 212 3.38 -14.92 2.40
C GLN A 212 3.56 -15.52 3.79
N ILE A 213 4.23 -14.84 4.73
CA ILE A 213 4.36 -15.32 6.11
C ILE A 213 3.00 -15.39 6.83
N GLN A 214 2.06 -14.50 6.49
CA GLN A 214 0.69 -14.58 6.99
C GLN A 214 -0.04 -15.80 6.43
N GLY A 215 0.07 -16.07 5.13
CA GLY A 215 -0.56 -17.22 4.49
C GLY A 215 0.00 -18.56 4.98
N ASP A 216 1.33 -18.65 5.10
CA ASP A 216 2.02 -19.90 5.44
C ASP A 216 1.95 -20.20 6.94
N LEU A 217 2.15 -19.20 7.80
CA LEU A 217 2.34 -19.40 9.25
C LEU A 217 1.23 -18.76 10.11
N GLY A 218 0.28 -18.05 9.50
CA GLY A 218 -0.79 -17.35 10.23
C GLY A 218 -0.28 -16.21 11.12
N ILE A 219 0.91 -15.67 10.85
CA ILE A 219 1.47 -14.53 11.59
C ILE A 219 0.94 -13.24 10.97
N HIS A 220 0.16 -12.48 11.73
CA HIS A 220 -0.44 -11.25 11.23
C HIS A 220 0.62 -10.20 10.84
N PRO A 221 0.48 -9.46 9.72
CA PRO A 221 1.46 -8.47 9.27
C PRO A 221 1.78 -7.38 10.29
N GLY A 222 0.79 -7.00 11.12
CA GLY A 222 1.00 -6.05 12.21
C GLY A 222 1.99 -6.56 13.27
N THR A 223 1.95 -7.87 13.57
CA THR A 223 2.90 -8.52 14.49
C THR A 223 4.29 -8.53 13.89
N VAL A 224 4.42 -8.92 12.61
CA VAL A 224 5.71 -8.92 11.91
C VAL A 224 6.33 -7.52 11.93
N LYS A 225 5.56 -6.48 11.59
CA LYS A 225 6.04 -5.07 11.65
C LYS A 225 6.47 -4.64 13.05
N SER A 226 5.84 -5.17 14.10
CA SER A 226 6.25 -4.92 15.48
C SER A 226 7.60 -5.58 15.77
N CYS A 227 7.79 -6.81 15.28
CA CYS A 227 9.04 -7.55 15.47
C CYS A 227 10.21 -6.95 14.71
N LEU A 228 9.97 -6.48 13.47
CA LEU A 228 10.97 -5.73 12.69
C LEU A 228 11.47 -4.45 13.40
N LYS A 229 10.76 -3.95 14.42
CA LYS A 229 11.20 -2.82 15.26
C LYS A 229 11.98 -3.26 16.51
N GLY A 230 12.32 -4.54 16.62
CA GLY A 230 13.10 -5.11 17.73
C GLY A 230 12.29 -5.88 18.77
N ASN A 231 10.99 -6.15 18.55
CA ASN A 231 10.22 -7.00 19.47
C ASN A 231 10.37 -8.48 19.13
N ASN A 232 10.49 -9.33 20.15
CA ASN A 232 10.51 -10.77 19.93
C ASN A 232 9.09 -11.31 19.68
N TYR A 233 8.97 -12.28 18.77
CA TYR A 233 7.73 -12.99 18.55
C TYR A 233 7.60 -14.14 19.55
N LEU A 234 6.57 -14.09 20.40
CA LEU A 234 6.27 -15.10 21.43
C LEU A 234 7.41 -15.31 22.44
N ASN A 235 8.34 -14.35 22.57
CA ASN A 235 9.60 -14.50 23.32
C ASN A 235 10.39 -15.76 22.95
N PHE A 236 10.25 -16.24 21.72
CA PHE A 236 10.90 -17.46 21.24
C PHE A 236 11.56 -17.27 19.88
N PHE A 237 10.96 -16.43 19.03
CA PHE A 237 11.45 -16.18 17.69
C PHE A 237 11.86 -14.73 17.51
N ASN A 238 12.89 -14.52 16.68
CA ASN A 238 13.25 -13.23 16.15
C ASN A 238 12.74 -13.11 14.70
N ILE A 239 12.11 -12.00 14.35
CA ILE A 239 11.69 -11.73 12.96
C ILE A 239 12.44 -10.50 12.47
N THR A 240 13.19 -10.66 11.39
CA THR A 240 14.02 -9.62 10.78
C THR A 240 13.84 -9.59 9.26
N ASP A 241 14.19 -8.46 8.65
CA ASP A 241 14.28 -8.28 7.21
C ASP A 241 15.70 -8.48 6.67
N THR A 242 16.65 -8.75 7.56
CA THR A 242 18.07 -8.94 7.24
C THR A 242 18.44 -10.42 7.35
N LEU A 243 19.12 -10.93 6.33
CA LEU A 243 19.68 -12.29 6.34
C LEU A 243 20.84 -12.34 7.34
N ILE A 244 20.85 -13.34 8.23
CA ILE A 244 21.97 -13.59 9.14
C ILE A 244 22.86 -14.66 8.50
N GLU A 245 24.05 -14.26 8.05
CA GLU A 245 25.02 -15.19 7.47
C GLU A 245 25.47 -16.22 8.52
N GLY A 246 25.55 -17.49 8.11
CA GLY A 246 25.96 -18.60 8.98
C GLY A 246 24.81 -19.22 9.80
N ALA A 247 23.58 -18.73 9.70
CA ALA A 247 22.42 -19.38 10.31
C ALA A 247 22.14 -20.75 9.66
N ILE A 248 21.88 -21.76 10.50
CA ILE A 248 21.60 -23.12 10.06
C ILE A 248 20.10 -23.29 9.81
N PRO A 249 19.67 -23.79 8.63
CA PRO A 249 18.26 -24.06 8.38
C PRO A 249 17.71 -25.11 9.34
N ALA A 250 16.53 -24.85 9.92
CA ALA A 250 15.83 -25.81 10.77
C ALA A 250 15.30 -27.02 9.99
N ASN A 251 15.18 -26.90 8.65
CA ASN A 251 14.64 -27.92 7.75
C ASN A 251 13.25 -28.45 8.14
N LEU A 252 12.41 -27.58 8.70
CA LEU A 252 11.00 -27.90 8.97
C LEU A 252 10.15 -27.59 7.74
N SER A 253 9.17 -28.45 7.47
CA SER A 253 8.08 -28.11 6.56
C SER A 253 7.22 -26.97 7.13
N ILE A 254 6.45 -26.31 6.27
CA ILE A 254 5.53 -25.23 6.69
C ILE A 254 4.52 -25.73 7.74
N ALA A 255 4.02 -26.96 7.59
CA ALA A 255 3.08 -27.55 8.54
C ALA A 255 3.70 -27.80 9.92
N GLU A 256 4.92 -28.35 9.96
CA GLU A 256 5.65 -28.58 11.22
C GLU A 256 5.97 -27.27 11.93
N LEU A 257 6.41 -26.25 11.18
CA LEU A 257 6.69 -24.94 11.75
C LEU A 257 5.41 -24.24 12.24
N ALA A 258 4.30 -24.35 11.51
CA ALA A 258 3.01 -23.81 11.95
C ALA A 258 2.55 -24.49 13.25
N SER A 259 2.75 -25.81 13.38
CA SER A 259 2.48 -26.55 14.62
C SER A 259 3.35 -26.04 15.77
N LEU A 260 4.66 -25.92 15.56
CA LEU A 260 5.60 -25.37 16.55
C LEU A 260 5.17 -23.97 17.01
N ILE A 261 4.80 -23.09 16.09
CA ILE A 261 4.31 -21.75 16.42
C ILE A 261 3.03 -21.82 17.24
N SER A 262 2.11 -22.73 16.92
CA SER A 262 0.88 -22.93 17.70
C SER A 262 1.18 -23.33 19.15
N ASP A 263 2.10 -24.27 19.36
CA ASP A 263 2.51 -24.70 20.70
C ASP A 263 3.17 -23.56 21.47
N LYS A 264 4.06 -22.78 20.82
CA LYS A 264 4.68 -21.59 21.42
C LYS A 264 3.66 -20.49 21.72
N LYS A 265 2.62 -20.32 20.90
CA LYS A 265 1.51 -19.39 21.19
C LYS A 265 0.78 -19.80 22.46
N ALA A 266 0.42 -21.08 22.59
CA ALA A 266 -0.26 -21.60 23.77
C ALA A 266 0.58 -21.39 25.05
N LEU A 267 1.88 -21.70 24.99
CA LEU A 267 2.81 -21.49 26.10
C LEU A 267 3.03 -20.01 26.44
N PHE A 268 3.15 -19.15 25.43
CA PHE A 268 3.30 -17.71 25.65
C PHE A 268 2.04 -17.15 26.32
N LEU A 269 0.86 -17.55 25.87
CA LEU A 269 -0.41 -17.15 26.46
C LEU A 269 -0.54 -17.66 27.90
N SER A 270 -0.20 -18.91 28.21
CA SER A 270 -0.26 -19.40 29.59
C SER A 270 0.68 -18.64 30.53
N ASN A 271 1.88 -18.27 30.06
CA ASN A 271 2.86 -17.53 30.85
C ASN A 271 2.56 -16.03 30.98
N THR A 272 1.91 -15.43 29.98
CA THR A 272 1.48 -14.01 29.99
C THR A 272 0.09 -13.80 30.57
N SER A 273 -0.69 -14.88 30.69
CA SER A 273 -2.03 -14.95 31.33
C SER A 273 -1.97 -14.88 32.86
N ARG A 274 -0.78 -14.69 33.47
CA ARG A 274 -0.72 -14.14 34.83
C ARG A 274 -1.22 -12.70 34.79
N THR A 275 -2.54 -12.53 34.87
CA THR A 275 -3.17 -11.64 35.86
C THR A 275 -2.30 -10.44 36.26
N ARG A 276 -2.01 -9.54 35.31
CA ARG A 276 -1.91 -8.13 35.73
C ARG A 276 -3.33 -7.78 36.11
N PHE A 277 -3.62 -7.89 37.41
CA PHE A 277 -4.84 -7.45 38.04
C PHE A 277 -5.32 -6.17 37.35
N SER A 278 -6.24 -6.28 36.40
CA SER A 278 -7.09 -5.15 36.07
C SER A 278 -7.80 -4.87 37.36
N LYS A 279 -7.52 -3.72 37.99
CA LYS A 279 -8.24 -3.32 39.19
C LYS A 279 -9.74 -3.54 38.91
N PRO A 280 -10.45 -4.20 39.84
CA PRO A 280 -11.85 -4.54 39.61
C PRO A 280 -12.62 -3.27 39.28
N ILE A 281 -13.49 -3.35 38.29
CA ILE A 281 -14.33 -2.22 37.91
C ILE A 281 -15.43 -2.12 38.97
N VAL A 282 -15.44 -1.00 39.67
CA VAL A 282 -16.40 -0.65 40.72
C VAL A 282 -17.49 0.20 40.10
N LEU A 283 -18.73 -0.27 40.21
CA LEU A 283 -19.93 0.50 39.87
C LEU A 283 -20.55 1.04 41.15
N LYS A 284 -20.85 2.35 41.16
CA LYS A 284 -21.66 2.97 42.22
C LYS A 284 -23.01 3.35 41.62
N GLU A 285 -24.08 2.77 42.14
CA GLU A 285 -25.45 3.15 41.80
C GLU A 285 -25.75 4.55 42.37
N VAL A 286 -26.29 5.44 41.55
CA VAL A 286 -26.45 6.86 41.92
C VAL A 286 -27.55 7.05 42.97
N GLU A 287 -28.63 6.26 42.91
CA GLU A 287 -29.79 6.44 43.80
C GLU A 287 -29.62 5.78 45.16
N THR A 288 -29.03 4.58 45.21
CA THR A 288 -28.92 3.77 46.43
C THR A 288 -27.53 3.77 47.04
N GLU A 289 -26.55 4.37 46.34
CA GLU A 289 -25.12 4.28 46.61
C GLU A 289 -24.55 2.86 46.64
N LYS A 290 -25.30 1.86 46.15
CA LYS A 290 -24.89 0.46 46.13
C LYS A 290 -23.64 0.27 45.27
N ILE A 291 -22.69 -0.48 45.81
CA ILE A 291 -21.41 -0.76 45.15
C ILE A 291 -21.41 -2.18 44.59
N LEU A 292 -21.14 -2.31 43.29
CA LEU A 292 -20.92 -3.58 42.62
C LEU A 292 -19.49 -3.66 42.10
N LYS A 293 -18.86 -4.84 42.13
CA LYS A 293 -17.48 -5.04 41.71
C LYS A 293 -17.41 -6.15 40.67
N PHE A 294 -16.69 -5.89 39.58
CA PHE A 294 -16.56 -6.82 38.47
C PHE A 294 -15.10 -6.98 38.04
N SER A 295 -14.72 -8.18 37.62
CA SER A 295 -13.39 -8.46 37.06
C SER A 295 -13.18 -7.87 35.67
N SER A 296 -14.25 -7.65 34.90
CA SER A 296 -14.17 -7.14 33.52
C SER A 296 -15.42 -6.38 33.07
N ILE A 297 -15.31 -5.63 31.97
CA ILE A 297 -16.46 -4.98 31.30
C ILE A 297 -17.45 -6.03 30.75
N ILE A 298 -16.96 -7.21 30.37
CA ILE A 298 -17.82 -8.28 29.85
C ILE A 298 -18.72 -8.82 30.96
N ASP A 299 -18.18 -8.98 32.16
CA ASP A 299 -18.94 -9.44 33.33
C ASP A 299 -20.05 -8.43 33.70
N ILE A 300 -19.76 -7.13 33.58
CA ILE A 300 -20.75 -6.07 33.74
C ILE A 300 -21.89 -6.25 32.73
N VAL A 301 -21.57 -6.35 31.43
CA VAL A 301 -22.59 -6.48 30.37
C VAL A 301 -23.45 -7.72 30.58
N ASN A 302 -22.86 -8.85 30.98
CA ASN A 302 -23.59 -10.08 31.24
C ASN A 302 -24.49 -9.99 32.48
N HIS A 303 -24.02 -9.37 33.56
CA HIS A 303 -24.82 -9.15 34.76
C HIS A 303 -26.04 -8.29 34.47
N PHE A 304 -25.88 -7.15 33.81
CA PHE A 304 -27.01 -6.28 33.47
C PHE A 304 -27.95 -6.90 32.44
N LYS A 305 -27.44 -7.76 31.54
CA LYS A 305 -28.28 -8.55 30.65
C LYS A 305 -29.23 -9.48 31.40
N THR A 306 -28.81 -10.07 32.53
CA THR A 306 -29.71 -10.90 33.37
C THR A 306 -30.81 -10.09 34.06
N MET A 307 -30.61 -8.77 34.18
CA MET A 307 -31.61 -7.81 34.68
C MET A 307 -32.38 -7.13 33.54
N ASN A 308 -32.28 -7.66 32.32
CA ASN A 308 -32.90 -7.12 31.10
C ASN A 308 -32.45 -5.68 30.76
N ILE A 309 -31.25 -5.28 31.18
CA ILE A 309 -30.62 -3.99 30.88
C ILE A 309 -29.50 -4.19 29.87
N THR A 310 -29.65 -3.60 28.69
CA THR A 310 -28.62 -3.63 27.65
C THR A 310 -27.56 -2.56 27.89
N MET A 311 -26.34 -3.01 28.18
CA MET A 311 -25.15 -2.16 28.37
C MET A 311 -24.23 -2.25 27.15
N ASP A 312 -23.77 -1.09 26.65
CA ASP A 312 -22.80 -1.04 25.54
C ASP A 312 -21.35 -1.07 26.05
N ARG A 313 -20.61 -2.10 25.64
CA ARG A 313 -19.19 -2.31 26.01
C ARG A 313 -18.29 -1.15 25.61
N ASN A 314 -18.46 -0.61 24.40
CA ASN A 314 -17.64 0.48 23.88
C ASN A 314 -17.93 1.77 24.63
N LYS A 315 -19.18 2.01 25.01
CA LYS A 315 -19.56 3.14 25.85
C LYS A 315 -18.96 3.02 27.24
N ILE A 316 -19.11 1.88 27.91
CA ILE A 316 -18.50 1.65 29.24
C ILE A 316 -16.99 1.92 29.19
N THR A 317 -16.30 1.45 28.15
CA THR A 317 -14.85 1.64 28.00
C THR A 317 -14.44 3.12 27.95
N LYS A 318 -15.29 4.00 27.42
CA LYS A 318 -15.03 5.45 27.32
C LYS A 318 -15.30 6.22 28.61
N ILE A 319 -16.26 5.76 29.41
CA ILE A 319 -16.75 6.48 30.60
C ILE A 319 -16.17 5.95 31.91
N VAL A 320 -15.44 4.83 31.89
CA VAL A 320 -14.75 4.33 33.09
C VAL A 320 -13.73 5.39 33.55
N ASN A 321 -13.79 5.72 34.84
CA ASN A 321 -13.03 6.79 35.51
C ASN A 321 -13.44 8.22 35.13
N THR A 322 -14.60 8.41 34.51
CA THR A 322 -15.24 9.73 34.40
C THR A 322 -16.35 9.86 35.43
N ASP A 323 -16.82 11.08 35.66
CA ASP A 323 -18.02 11.35 36.47
C ASP A 323 -19.32 11.25 35.62
N GLU A 324 -19.25 10.65 34.43
CA GLU A 324 -20.41 10.45 33.57
C GLU A 324 -21.25 9.27 34.09
N VAL A 325 -22.52 9.56 34.39
CA VAL A 325 -23.50 8.54 34.79
C VAL A 325 -24.03 7.84 33.54
N TYR A 326 -23.97 6.51 33.54
CA TYR A 326 -24.57 5.70 32.49
C TYR A 326 -25.52 4.66 33.07
N LYS A 327 -26.80 4.75 32.66
CA LYS A 327 -27.88 3.85 33.10
C LYS A 327 -27.98 3.76 34.63
N GLY A 328 -27.75 4.87 35.33
CA GLY A 328 -27.85 4.95 36.80
C GLY A 328 -26.56 4.58 37.56
N TYR A 329 -25.45 4.29 36.87
CA TYR A 329 -24.20 3.88 37.51
C TYR A 329 -23.02 4.77 37.11
N LEU A 330 -22.13 5.02 38.06
CA LEU A 330 -20.78 5.56 37.86
C LEU A 330 -19.77 4.42 37.81
N PHE A 331 -18.78 4.50 36.91
CA PHE A 331 -17.83 3.43 36.63
C PHE A 331 -16.40 3.85 37.03
N LYS A 332 -15.75 3.11 37.94
CA LYS A 332 -14.38 3.38 38.38
C LYS A 332 -13.50 2.12 38.34
N LYS A 333 -12.20 2.28 38.13
CA LYS A 333 -11.17 1.22 38.24
C LYS A 333 -10.29 1.43 39.46
#